data_AF-A0A536GY88-F1
#
_entry.id   AF-A0A536GY88-F1
#
_cell.length_a   1.000
_cell.length_b   1.000
_cell.length_c   1.000
_cell.angle_alpha   90.00
_cell.angle_beta   90.00
_cell.angle_gamma   90.00
#
_symmetry.space_group_name_H-M   'P 1'
#
loop_
_entity.id
_entity.type
_entity.pdbx_description
1 polymer ?
#
loop_
_entity_poly.entity_id
_entity_poly.type
_entity_poly.pdbx_seq_one_letter_code
_entity_poly.pdbx_strand_id
1 'polypeptide(L)'
;MPIHPFWIIAIIVVVLIVFGPGRLPELGGAVGKAMREFRKATSELTSDITHSTQPAPAPPVAATPPAPAPAPTESAPAQGSESASPSNR
;
A
#
# COMPACT_ATOMS: atom_id res chain seq x y z
N MET A 1 29.10 -5.66 -10.72
CA MET A 1 29.77 -6.40 -9.64
C MET A 1 28.72 -6.66 -8.56
N PRO A 2 28.17 -7.89 -8.45
CA PRO A 2 27.15 -8.17 -7.43
C PRO A 2 27.76 -7.98 -6.04
N ILE A 3 27.05 -7.24 -5.19
CA ILE A 3 27.38 -7.06 -3.77
C ILE A 3 27.45 -8.44 -3.13
N HIS A 4 28.64 -8.82 -2.68
CA HIS A 4 28.86 -10.15 -2.14
C HIS A 4 28.28 -10.19 -0.71
N PRO A 5 27.34 -11.11 -0.41
CA PRO A 5 26.74 -11.22 0.93
C PRO A 5 27.77 -11.46 2.03
N PHE A 6 28.97 -11.91 1.66
CA PHE A 6 30.13 -12.04 2.54
C PHE A 6 30.52 -10.73 3.25
N TRP A 7 30.31 -9.57 2.62
CA TRP A 7 30.67 -8.27 3.21
C TRP A 7 29.78 -7.91 4.40
N ILE A 8 28.48 -8.23 4.31
CA ILE A 8 27.52 -8.01 5.40
C ILE A 8 27.91 -8.88 6.60
N ILE A 9 28.28 -10.14 6.35
CA ILE A 9 28.73 -11.08 7.38
C ILE A 9 30.01 -10.58 8.05
N ALA A 10 31.00 -10.09 7.28
CA ALA A 10 32.24 -9.55 7.83
C ALA A 10 32.00 -8.38 8.79
N ILE A 11 31.10 -7.45 8.45
CA ILE A 11 30.74 -6.31 9.30
C ILE A 11 30.07 -6.80 10.59
N ILE A 12 29.13 -7.74 10.49
CA ILE A 12 28.45 -8.32 11.66
C ILE A 12 29.46 -8.96 12.62
N VAL A 13 30.45 -9.69 12.10
CA VAL A 13 31.51 -10.30 12.92
C VAL A 13 32.35 -9.25 13.64
N VAL A 14 32.74 -8.16 12.96
CA VAL A 14 33.50 -7.07 13.60
C VAL A 14 32.70 -6.42 14.73
N VAL A 15 31.42 -6.13 14.49
CA VAL A 15 30.50 -5.59 15.51
C VAL A 15 30.35 -6.57 16.67
N LEU A 16 30.20 -7.87 16.40
CA LEU A 16 30.13 -8.93 17.41
C LEU A 16 31.39 -9.05 18.25
N ILE A 17 32.57 -8.73 17.72
CA ILE A 17 33.82 -8.75 18.50
C ILE A 17 33.88 -7.55 19.46
N VAL A 18 33.50 -6.36 18.99
CA VAL A 18 33.51 -5.13 19.80
C VAL A 18 32.44 -5.17 20.89
N PHE A 19 31.21 -5.53 20.50
CA PHE A 19 30.07 -5.57 21.42
C PHE A 19 29.93 -6.92 22.14
N GLY A 20 30.45 -8.01 21.58
CA GLY A 20 30.28 -9.37 22.10
C GLY A 20 29.02 -10.06 21.54
N PRO A 21 29.07 -11.38 21.24
CA PRO A 21 27.92 -12.13 20.72
C PRO A 21 26.75 -12.25 21.69
N GLY A 22 26.97 -12.02 22.99
CA GLY A 22 25.90 -11.99 24.00
C GLY A 22 25.14 -10.67 24.06
N ARG A 23 25.73 -9.54 23.64
CA ARG A 23 25.10 -8.21 23.78
C ARG A 23 24.05 -7.93 22.72
N LEU A 24 24.25 -8.42 21.50
CA LEU A 24 23.28 -8.31 20.41
C LEU A 24 21.91 -8.95 20.72
N PRO A 25 21.83 -10.21 21.21
CA PRO A 25 20.55 -10.80 21.59
C PRO A 25 19.94 -10.16 22.85
N GLU A 26 20.76 -9.69 23.79
CA GLU A 26 20.30 -8.98 24.99
C GLU A 26 19.61 -7.64 24.63
N LEU A 27 20.27 -6.82 23.79
CA LEU A 27 19.72 -5.57 23.25
C LEU A 27 18.50 -5.84 22.35
N GLY A 28 18.59 -6.83 21.47
CA GLY A 28 17.51 -7.22 20.57
C GLY A 28 16.27 -7.70 21.32
N GLY A 29 16.43 -8.42 22.43
CA GLY A 29 15.33 -8.85 23.30
C GLY A 29 14.61 -7.68 23.95
N ALA A 30 15.36 -6.71 24.49
CA ALA A 30 14.80 -5.50 25.09
C ALA A 30 14.05 -4.63 24.07
N VAL A 31 14.69 -4.35 22.92
CA VAL A 31 14.09 -3.60 21.82
C VAL A 31 12.88 -4.33 21.24
N GLY A 32 12.96 -5.66 21.08
CA GLY A 32 11.87 -6.48 20.58
C GLY A 32 10.64 -6.44 21.48
N LYS A 33 10.85 -6.48 22.80
CA LYS A 33 9.76 -6.33 23.78
C LYS A 33 9.14 -4.93 23.74
N ALA A 34 9.96 -3.88 23.67
CA ALA A 34 9.48 -2.51 23.52
C ALA A 34 8.68 -2.32 22.23
N MET A 35 9.18 -2.82 21.10
CA MET A 35 8.48 -2.77 19.81
C MET A 35 7.16 -3.56 19.84
N ARG A 36 7.11 -4.70 20.53
CA ARG A 36 5.88 -5.50 20.70
C ARG A 36 4.81 -4.71 21.46
N GLU A 37 5.18 -4.10 22.58
CA GLU A 37 4.28 -3.29 23.41
C GLU A 37 3.84 -2.01 22.68
N PHE A 38 4.77 -1.32 22.01
CA PHE A 38 4.48 -0.15 21.19
C PHE A 38 3.51 -0.48 20.05
N ARG A 39 3.74 -1.59 19.34
CA ARG A 39 2.87 -2.03 18.24
C ARG A 39 1.48 -2.42 18.75
N LYS A 40 1.40 -3.03 19.93
CA LYS A 40 0.13 -3.34 20.59
C LYS A 40 -0.62 -2.05 20.93
N ALA A 41 0.00 -1.11 21.64
CA ALA A 41 -0.60 0.17 21.97
C ALA A 41 -1.06 0.94 20.72
N THR A 42 -0.22 0.98 19.68
CA THR A 42 -0.57 1.62 18.40
C THR A 42 -1.76 0.93 17.73
N SER A 43 -1.83 -0.41 17.78
CA SER A 43 -2.94 -1.19 17.20
C SER A 43 -4.26 -0.93 17.93
N GLU A 44 -4.24 -0.85 19.26
CA GLU A 44 -5.42 -0.51 20.07
C GLU A 44 -5.90 0.90 19.70
N LEU A 45 -5.00 1.90 19.69
CA LEU A 45 -5.32 3.28 19.29
C LEU A 45 -5.90 3.36 17.86
N THR A 46 -5.31 2.64 16.90
CA THR A 46 -5.83 2.60 15.53
C THR A 46 -7.22 1.98 15.48
N SER A 47 -7.47 0.95 16.28
CA SER A 47 -8.76 0.25 16.33
C SER A 47 -9.82 1.14 16.97
N ASP A 48 -9.49 1.86 18.05
CA ASP A 48 -10.38 2.82 18.71
C ASP A 48 -10.76 3.99 17.78
N ILE A 49 -9.79 4.52 17.02
CA ILE A 49 -10.03 5.59 16.04
C ILE A 49 -10.87 5.09 14.86
N THR A 50 -10.60 3.88 14.35
CA THR A 50 -11.35 3.27 13.25
C THR A 50 -12.77 2.89 13.67
N HIS A 51 -12.97 2.46 14.92
CA HIS A 51 -14.29 2.16 15.46
C HIS A 51 -15.10 3.44 15.77
N SER A 52 -14.43 4.54 16.13
CA SER A 52 -15.06 5.84 16.37
C SER A 52 -15.37 6.60 15.08
N THR A 53 -14.65 6.33 14.00
CA THR A 53 -14.96 6.76 12.62
C THR A 53 -15.40 5.53 11.81
N GLN A 54 -16.55 4.97 12.17
CA GLN A 54 -17.26 4.05 11.28
C GLN A 54 -18.15 4.87 10.34
N PRO A 55 -17.75 5.13 9.07
CA PRO A 55 -18.73 5.05 8.00
C PRO A 55 -19.31 3.64 8.09
N ALA A 56 -20.63 3.55 8.23
CA ALA A 56 -21.36 2.29 8.20
C ALA A 56 -20.77 1.38 7.10
N PRO A 57 -20.64 0.06 7.35
CA PRO A 57 -20.23 -0.85 6.30
C PRO A 57 -21.18 -0.63 5.14
N ALA A 58 -20.68 -0.09 4.03
CA ALA A 58 -21.34 -0.31 2.77
C ALA A 58 -21.41 -1.85 2.66
N PRO A 59 -22.61 -2.44 2.57
CA PRO A 59 -22.75 -3.88 2.51
C PRO A 59 -21.78 -4.42 1.46
N PRO A 60 -21.22 -5.63 1.67
CA PRO A 60 -20.43 -6.23 0.63
C PRO A 60 -21.33 -6.20 -0.61
N VAL A 61 -20.87 -5.50 -1.64
CA VAL A 61 -21.34 -5.73 -3.00
C VAL A 61 -20.90 -7.15 -3.32
N ALA A 62 -21.64 -8.10 -2.75
CA ALA A 62 -21.67 -9.48 -3.14
C ALA A 62 -21.95 -9.43 -4.63
N ALA A 63 -20.93 -9.79 -5.40
CA ALA A 63 -20.97 -10.13 -6.81
C ALA A 63 -22.33 -9.79 -7.45
N THR A 64 -22.52 -8.53 -7.85
CA THR A 64 -23.49 -8.30 -8.91
C THR A 64 -22.85 -9.01 -10.11
N PRO A 65 -23.48 -10.04 -10.69
CA PRO A 65 -23.06 -10.52 -12.00
C PRO A 65 -22.96 -9.28 -12.89
N PRO A 66 -21.99 -9.16 -13.81
CA PRO A 66 -22.02 -8.10 -14.80
C PRO A 66 -23.32 -8.25 -15.58
N ALA A 67 -24.35 -7.54 -15.14
CA ALA A 67 -25.58 -7.37 -15.86
C ALA A 67 -25.20 -6.66 -17.17
N PRO A 68 -25.77 -7.09 -18.30
CA PRO A 68 -25.26 -6.80 -19.62
C PRO A 68 -25.11 -5.30 -19.79
N ALA A 69 -23.96 -4.86 -20.27
CA ALA A 69 -23.73 -3.48 -20.65
C ALA A 69 -24.96 -2.98 -21.44
N PRO A 70 -25.64 -1.90 -21.00
CA PRO A 70 -26.52 -1.20 -21.91
C PRO A 70 -25.59 -0.65 -22.97
N ALA A 71 -25.63 -1.25 -24.16
CA ALA A 71 -25.07 -0.64 -25.35
C ALA A 71 -25.59 0.81 -25.39
N PRO A 72 -24.72 1.82 -25.46
CA PRO A 72 -25.11 3.04 -26.12
C PRO A 72 -25.37 2.60 -27.56
N THR A 73 -26.64 2.37 -27.88
CA THR A 73 -27.13 2.62 -29.22
C THR A 73 -26.76 4.07 -29.49
N GLU A 74 -25.59 4.27 -30.09
CA GLU A 74 -25.20 5.50 -30.73
C GLU A 74 -26.13 5.64 -31.94
N SER A 75 -27.32 6.16 -31.61
CA SER A 75 -28.32 6.60 -32.55
C SER A 75 -27.69 7.72 -33.36
N ALA A 76 -27.28 7.39 -34.58
CA ALA A 76 -27.10 8.38 -35.62
C ALA A 76 -28.40 9.20 -35.77
N PRO A 77 -28.28 10.52 -35.92
CA PRO A 77 -28.97 11.17 -37.00
C PRO A 77 -27.95 11.86 -37.91
N ALA A 78 -27.88 11.37 -39.13
CA ALA A 78 -27.31 12.10 -40.24
C ALA A 78 -28.17 13.34 -40.53
N GLN A 79 -27.69 14.53 -40.19
CA GLN A 79 -28.06 15.83 -40.76
C GLN A 79 -26.84 16.73 -40.54
N GLY A 80 -26.11 17.25 -41.51
CA GLY A 80 -26.51 17.80 -42.79
C GLY A 80 -25.90 19.20 -42.87
N SER A 81 -24.97 19.39 -43.81
CA SER A 81 -24.47 20.69 -44.26
C SER A 81 -23.53 21.46 -43.33
N GLU A 82 -22.28 21.01 -43.18
CA GLU A 82 -21.17 21.95 -42.99
C GLU A 82 -20.61 22.29 -44.39
N SER A 83 -21.28 23.25 -45.01
CA SER A 83 -20.90 23.88 -46.25
C SER A 83 -19.60 24.66 -46.06
N ALA A 84 -18.60 24.33 -46.88
CA ALA A 84 -17.54 25.19 -47.43
C ALA A 84 -17.05 26.41 -46.61
N SER A 85 -15.76 26.35 -46.21
CA SER A 85 -14.67 27.38 -46.26
C SER A 85 -15.05 28.88 -46.37
N PRO A 86 -14.33 29.86 -45.78
CA PRO A 86 -12.86 29.86 -45.62
C PRO A 86 -12.33 30.62 -44.38
N SER A 87 -11.00 30.70 -44.26
CA SER A 87 -10.25 31.97 -44.00
C SER A 87 -9.05 31.72 -43.09
N ASN A 88 -7.93 31.36 -43.72
CA ASN A 88 -6.61 31.33 -43.12
C ASN A 88 -6.04 32.77 -43.13
N ARG A 89 -5.66 33.28 -41.97
CA ARG A 89 -4.91 34.53 -41.78
C ARG A 89 -3.60 34.23 -41.06
#